data_AF-A0A8C0NSU9-F1
#
_entry.id   AF-A0A8C0NSU9-F1
#
_cell.length_a   1.000
_cell.length_b   1.000
_cell.length_c   1.000
_cell.angle_alpha   90.00
_cell.angle_beta   90.00
_cell.angle_gamma   90.00
#
_symmetry.space_group_name_H-M   'P 1'
#
loop_
_entity.id
_entity.type
_entity.pdbx_description
1 polymer ?
#
loop_
_entity_poly.entity_id
_entity_poly.type
_entity_poly.pdbx_seq_one_letter_code
_entity_poly.pdbx_strand_id
1 'polypeptide(L)'
;MDAAEVEFLAEKELVTIIPNFSLDQIYLIGGDLGPFNPGLPVEVPLWLAINLKQRQKCRLIPPEWMDVEKLEKIRDHERKEETFTPMPSPYYMELTKLLLNHASDNIPKADEIRTLVKDVWDTRIAKLRVSADSFVRQQEAHAKLDNLTLMEISSSGPFLTEALNHMYKLRTNLQPPESTQSQDF
;
A
#
# COMPACT_ATOMS: atom_id res chain seq x y z
N MET A 1 -9.96 5.23 -7.41
CA MET A 1 -9.39 5.58 -6.11
C MET A 1 -8.10 6.30 -6.39
N ASP A 2 -7.96 7.53 -5.91
CA ASP A 2 -6.74 8.31 -6.12
C ASP A 2 -5.70 7.98 -5.04
N ALA A 3 -4.48 8.52 -5.18
CA ALA A 3 -3.40 8.24 -4.23
C ALA A 3 -3.69 8.80 -2.81
N ALA A 4 -4.48 9.87 -2.71
CA ALA A 4 -4.81 10.50 -1.43
C ALA A 4 -5.78 9.62 -0.61
N GLU A 5 -6.75 8.99 -1.28
CA GLU A 5 -7.64 8.01 -0.67
C GLU A 5 -6.87 6.78 -0.18
N VAL A 6 -5.85 6.30 -0.92
CA VAL A 6 -5.01 5.18 -0.46
C VAL A 6 -4.22 5.57 0.79
N GLU A 7 -3.64 6.77 0.81
CA GLU A 7 -2.89 7.29 1.97
C GLU A 7 -3.80 7.40 3.20
N PHE A 8 -5.02 7.90 3.04
CA PHE A 8 -6.02 7.95 4.10
C PHE A 8 -6.39 6.56 4.66
N LEU A 9 -6.40 5.52 3.82
CA LEU A 9 -6.61 4.14 4.29
C LEU A 9 -5.40 3.61 5.05
N ALA A 10 -4.19 3.88 4.56
CA ALA A 10 -2.94 3.47 5.19
C ALA A 10 -2.73 4.10 6.57
N GLU A 11 -3.27 5.29 6.79
CA GLU A 11 -3.20 6.00 8.07
C GLU A 11 -3.87 5.28 9.26
N LYS A 12 -4.64 4.22 8.99
CA LYS A 12 -5.27 3.37 10.01
C LYS A 12 -4.33 2.32 10.58
N GLU A 13 -3.19 2.05 9.92
CA GLU A 13 -2.20 1.10 10.38
C GLU A 13 -1.67 1.51 11.77
N LEU A 14 -1.47 0.52 12.63
CA LEU A 14 -0.96 0.73 13.98
C LEU A 14 0.57 0.86 13.94
N VAL A 15 1.08 1.86 14.65
CA VAL A 15 2.51 2.08 14.85
C VAL A 15 2.80 2.34 16.32
N THR A 16 4.01 2.00 16.75
CA THR A 16 4.43 2.21 18.14
C THR A 16 5.12 3.57 18.29
N ILE A 17 4.69 4.32 19.30
CA ILE A 17 5.33 5.59 19.70
C ILE A 17 5.77 5.54 21.17
N ILE A 18 6.71 6.40 21.53
CA ILE A 18 7.04 6.71 22.92
C ILE A 18 6.63 8.17 23.17
N PRO A 19 5.55 8.42 23.94
CA PRO A 19 5.10 9.77 24.24
C PRO A 19 5.98 10.42 25.31
N ASN A 20 5.99 11.76 25.34
CA ASN A 20 6.65 12.56 26.37
C ASN A 20 5.67 13.32 27.27
N PHE A 21 4.39 12.93 27.24
CA PHE A 21 3.31 13.54 28.01
C PHE A 21 2.49 12.46 28.72
N SER A 22 1.79 12.88 29.77
CA SER A 22 0.85 12.03 30.50
C SER A 22 -0.57 12.33 30.03
N LEU A 23 -1.33 11.30 29.70
CA LEU A 23 -2.76 11.42 29.40
C LEU A 23 -3.46 10.10 29.67
N ASP A 24 -4.63 10.16 30.29
CA ASP A 24 -5.46 8.98 30.54
C ASP A 24 -6.02 8.40 29.24
N GLN A 25 -6.69 7.25 29.35
CA GLN A 25 -7.29 6.56 28.21
C GLN A 25 -8.33 7.45 27.50
N ILE A 26 -8.25 7.47 26.17
CA ILE A 26 -9.17 8.20 25.29
C ILE A 26 -10.06 7.17 24.62
N TYR A 27 -11.38 7.36 24.74
CA TYR A 27 -12.38 6.50 24.09
C TYR A 27 -12.79 7.13 22.76
N LEU A 28 -12.39 6.54 21.63
CA LEU A 28 -12.80 6.99 20.29
C LEU A 28 -13.90 6.07 19.75
N ILE A 29 -14.62 6.56 18.73
CA ILE A 29 -15.62 5.75 18.01
C ILE A 29 -14.98 4.49 17.40
N GLY A 30 -13.71 4.59 16.97
CA GLY A 30 -12.95 3.51 16.35
C GLY A 30 -12.12 2.66 17.31
N GLY A 31 -12.28 2.83 18.63
CA GLY A 31 -11.53 2.10 19.66
C GLY A 31 -10.85 3.02 20.67
N ASP A 32 -10.21 2.41 21.67
CA ASP A 32 -9.60 3.14 22.77
C ASP A 32 -8.10 3.31 22.58
N LEU A 33 -7.56 4.45 23.02
CA LEU A 33 -6.13 4.77 22.93
C LEU A 33 -5.56 5.14 24.30
N GLY A 34 -4.31 4.74 24.53
CA GLY A 34 -3.61 4.99 25.78
C GLY A 34 -3.87 3.91 26.85
N PRO A 35 -3.56 4.18 28.13
CA PRO A 35 -3.06 5.45 28.66
C PRO A 35 -1.67 5.83 28.09
N PHE A 36 -1.44 7.12 27.93
CA PHE A 36 -0.15 7.67 27.49
C PHE A 36 0.70 7.97 28.71
N ASN A 37 1.70 7.12 28.96
CA ASN A 37 2.65 7.29 30.04
C ASN A 37 4.00 7.76 29.47
N PRO A 38 4.58 8.87 29.96
CA PRO A 38 5.87 9.37 29.45
C PRO A 38 6.95 8.29 29.46
N GLY A 39 7.64 8.12 28.33
CA GLY A 39 8.76 7.18 28.21
C GLY A 39 8.37 5.71 28.04
N LEU A 40 7.08 5.35 28.07
CA LEU A 40 6.61 3.99 27.84
C LEU A 40 6.03 3.84 26.42
N PRO A 41 6.38 2.77 25.68
CA PRO A 41 5.80 2.51 24.36
C PRO A 41 4.28 2.34 24.40
N VAL A 42 3.59 2.87 23.40
CA VAL A 42 2.15 2.69 23.18
C VAL A 42 1.86 2.60 21.69
N GLU A 43 0.94 1.71 21.31
CA GLU A 43 0.46 1.58 19.93
C GLU A 43 -0.67 2.58 19.65
N VAL A 44 -0.56 3.27 18.52
CA VAL A 44 -1.57 4.22 18.05
C VAL A 44 -1.71 4.14 16.53
N PRO A 45 -2.86 4.55 15.97
CA PRO A 45 -3.00 4.74 14.53
C PRO A 45 -1.97 5.74 13.98
N LEU A 46 -1.51 5.49 12.76
CA LEU A 46 -0.49 6.31 12.10
C LEU A 46 -0.87 7.79 12.01
N TRP A 47 -2.13 8.13 11.69
CA TRP A 47 -2.56 9.54 11.63
C TRP A 47 -2.31 10.28 12.96
N LEU A 48 -2.52 9.61 14.09
CA LEU A 48 -2.29 10.19 15.40
C LEU A 48 -0.79 10.27 15.71
N ALA A 49 -0.05 9.22 15.37
CA ALA A 49 1.40 9.18 15.55
C ALA A 49 2.09 10.35 14.82
N ILE A 50 1.73 10.57 13.55
CA ILE A 50 2.27 11.67 12.73
C ILE A 50 1.86 13.03 13.32
N ASN A 51 0.60 13.20 13.73
CA ASN A 51 0.14 14.44 14.36
C ASN A 51 0.92 14.76 15.66
N LEU A 52 1.12 13.76 16.52
CA LEU A 52 1.88 13.92 17.76
C LEU A 52 3.37 14.21 17.48
N LYS A 53 3.95 13.56 16.47
CA LYS A 53 5.35 13.78 16.07
C LYS A 53 5.57 15.21 15.57
N GLN A 54 4.70 15.73 14.72
CA GLN A 54 4.77 17.12 14.23
C GLN A 54 4.69 18.15 15.38
N ARG A 55 3.99 17.80 16.46
CA ARG A 55 3.88 18.61 17.69
C ARG A 55 4.98 18.34 18.72
N GLN A 56 5.99 17.54 18.37
CA GLN A 56 7.11 17.16 19.24
C GLN A 56 6.66 16.46 20.53
N LYS A 57 5.55 15.72 20.47
CA LYS A 57 4.95 15.02 21.63
C LYS A 57 5.25 13.53 21.72
N CYS A 58 5.98 13.00 20.75
CA CYS A 58 6.41 11.60 20.77
C CYS A 58 7.68 11.39 19.97
N ARG A 59 8.31 10.24 20.23
CA ARG A 59 9.31 9.62 19.38
C ARG A 59 8.67 8.42 18.69
N LEU A 60 8.84 8.31 17.38
CA LEU A 60 8.36 7.16 16.61
C LEU A 60 9.36 6.01 16.69
N ILE A 61 8.85 4.78 16.77
CA ILE A 61 9.65 3.55 16.63
C ILE A 61 9.39 3.01 15.21
N PRO A 62 10.44 2.75 14.40
CA PRO A 62 10.25 2.17 13.08
C PRO A 62 9.61 0.76 13.18
N PRO A 63 8.70 0.40 12.27
CA PRO A 63 8.19 -0.97 12.16
C PRO A 63 9.33 -1.98 11.99
N GLU A 64 9.15 -3.20 12.48
CA GLU A 64 10.20 -4.23 12.47
C GLU A 64 10.70 -4.60 11.05
N TRP A 65 9.84 -4.49 10.04
CA TRP A 65 10.20 -4.74 8.64
C TRP A 65 10.97 -3.60 8.01
N MET A 66 10.93 -2.40 8.60
CA MET A 66 11.63 -1.19 8.12
C MET A 66 13.10 -1.21 8.59
N ASP A 67 13.78 -2.29 8.24
CA ASP A 67 15.18 -2.54 8.51
C ASP A 67 15.92 -2.80 7.19
N VAL A 68 17.15 -2.29 7.09
CA VAL A 68 17.94 -2.35 5.85
C VAL A 68 18.19 -3.79 5.42
N GLU A 69 18.63 -4.66 6.34
CA GLU A 69 18.98 -6.05 5.99
C GLU A 69 17.77 -6.85 5.54
N LYS A 70 16.61 -6.61 6.17
CA LYS A 70 15.34 -7.25 5.78
C LYS A 70 14.86 -6.74 4.43
N LEU A 71 14.94 -5.43 4.18
CA LEU A 71 14.53 -4.83 2.91
C LEU A 71 15.44 -5.24 1.74
N GLU A 72 16.74 -5.42 1.97
CA GLU A 72 17.65 -6.00 0.97
C GLU A 72 17.23 -7.41 0.58
N LYS A 73 16.89 -8.26 1.56
CA LYS A 73 16.38 -9.61 1.30
C LYS A 73 15.07 -9.59 0.51
N ILE A 74 14.15 -8.69 0.86
CA ILE A 74 12.88 -8.52 0.13
C ILE A 74 13.15 -8.09 -1.31
N ARG A 75 14.01 -7.09 -1.53
CA ARG A 75 14.40 -6.62 -2.87
C ARG A 75 15.00 -7.74 -3.71
N ASP A 76 15.94 -8.49 -3.14
CA ASP A 76 16.63 -9.54 -3.88
C ASP A 76 15.72 -10.74 -4.16
N HIS A 77 14.80 -11.05 -3.25
CA HIS A 77 13.76 -12.05 -3.46
C HIS A 77 12.79 -11.62 -4.57
N GLU A 78 12.30 -10.38 -4.52
CA GLU A 78 11.40 -9.82 -5.54
C GLU A 78 12.06 -9.79 -6.93
N ARG A 79 13.38 -9.54 -7.02
CA ARG A 79 14.10 -9.60 -8.30
C ARG A 79 14.32 -11.01 -8.85
N LYS A 80 14.39 -12.02 -7.98
CA LYS A 80 14.61 -13.42 -8.39
C LYS A 80 13.32 -14.10 -8.82
N GLU A 81 12.21 -13.77 -8.19
CA GLU A 81 10.93 -14.40 -8.47
C GLU A 81 10.28 -13.75 -9.70
N GLU A 82 9.67 -14.55 -10.57
CA GLU A 82 8.93 -14.03 -11.74
C GLU A 82 7.55 -13.48 -11.34
N THR A 83 6.99 -13.98 -10.24
CA THR A 83 5.70 -13.55 -9.69
C THR A 83 5.86 -12.49 -8.59
N PHE A 84 4.75 -11.86 -8.19
CA PHE A 84 4.75 -10.88 -7.11
C PHE A 84 4.94 -11.58 -5.75
N THR A 85 5.99 -11.21 -5.03
CA THR A 85 6.23 -11.77 -3.70
C THR A 85 5.35 -11.07 -2.65
N PRO A 86 5.03 -11.71 -1.51
CA PRO A 86 4.27 -11.06 -0.44
C PRO A 86 5.06 -9.91 0.20
N MET A 87 4.38 -8.79 0.43
CA MET A 87 4.96 -7.59 1.05
C MET A 87 4.77 -7.59 2.57
N PRO A 88 5.66 -6.93 3.33
CA PRO A 88 5.61 -6.93 4.80
C PRO A 88 4.39 -6.17 5.38
N SER A 89 3.83 -5.24 4.62
CA SER A 89 2.57 -4.56 4.93
C SER A 89 1.82 -4.29 3.63
N PRO A 90 0.48 -4.35 3.63
CA PRO A 90 -0.34 -3.96 2.48
C PRO A 90 -0.15 -2.49 2.07
N TYR A 91 0.35 -1.64 2.98
CA TYR A 91 0.54 -0.20 2.79
C TYR A 91 2.01 0.24 2.97
N TYR A 92 2.96 -0.62 2.57
CA TYR A 92 4.40 -0.37 2.80
C TYR A 92 4.89 0.95 2.18
N MET A 93 4.32 1.39 1.05
CA MET A 93 4.73 2.61 0.35
C MET A 93 4.32 3.87 1.10
N GLU A 94 3.07 3.90 1.55
CA GLU A 94 2.46 4.98 2.30
C GLU A 94 3.12 5.11 3.67
N LEU A 95 3.32 3.98 4.35
CA LEU A 95 4.04 3.93 5.63
C LEU A 95 5.45 4.48 5.49
N THR A 96 6.22 4.00 4.50
CA THR A 96 7.59 4.47 4.27
C THR A 96 7.61 5.97 3.94
N LYS A 97 6.70 6.45 3.08
CA LYS A 97 6.60 7.87 2.75
C LYS A 97 6.33 8.73 3.97
N LEU A 98 5.28 8.42 4.75
CA LEU A 98 4.87 9.22 5.90
C LEU A 98 5.91 9.19 7.02
N LEU A 99 6.41 8.00 7.36
CA LEU A 99 7.40 7.83 8.43
C LEU A 99 8.73 8.49 8.10
N LEU A 100 9.28 8.28 6.90
CA LEU A 100 10.56 8.89 6.52
C LEU A 100 10.46 10.40 6.28
N ASN A 101 9.28 10.95 6.00
CA ASN A 101 9.10 12.39 5.84
C ASN A 101 8.94 13.13 7.18
N HIS A 102 8.31 12.50 8.19
CA HIS A 102 8.02 13.15 9.47
C HIS A 102 8.89 12.68 10.64
N ALA A 103 9.57 11.53 10.51
CA ALA A 103 10.30 10.90 11.60
C ALA A 103 11.63 10.27 11.17
N SER A 104 12.26 10.77 10.10
CA SER A 104 13.59 10.32 9.68
C SER A 104 14.64 10.45 10.78
N ASP A 105 14.50 11.42 11.69
CA ASP A 105 15.36 11.59 12.86
C ASP A 105 15.27 10.43 13.87
N ASN A 106 14.24 9.58 13.77
CA ASN A 106 14.05 8.42 14.64
C ASN A 106 14.35 7.09 13.95
N ILE A 107 14.63 7.12 12.64
CA ILE A 107 14.78 5.93 11.80
C ILE A 107 16.24 5.87 11.32
N PRO A 108 17.03 4.88 11.78
CA PRO A 108 18.41 4.75 11.34
C PRO A 108 18.45 4.43 9.84
N LYS A 109 19.42 5.00 9.12
CA LYS A 109 19.64 4.74 7.68
C LYS A 109 18.40 5.03 6.81
N ALA A 110 17.64 6.07 7.14
CA ALA A 110 16.42 6.48 6.44
C ALA A 110 16.56 6.57 4.90
N ASP A 111 17.67 7.12 4.40
CA ASP A 111 17.89 7.27 2.94
C ASP A 111 18.15 5.94 2.23
N GLU A 112 18.80 4.99 2.91
CA GLU A 112 19.04 3.64 2.40
C GLU A 112 17.72 2.85 2.34
N ILE A 113 16.91 2.93 3.40
CA ILE A 113 15.55 2.38 3.43
C ILE A 113 14.70 2.96 2.29
N ARG A 114 14.77 4.27 2.06
CA ARG A 114 14.05 4.95 0.97
C ARG A 114 14.43 4.37 -0.39
N THR A 115 15.73 4.19 -0.63
CA THR A 115 16.26 3.61 -1.87
C THR A 115 15.79 2.16 -2.05
N LEU A 116 15.88 1.32 -1.00
CA LEU A 116 15.47 -0.08 -1.08
C LEU A 116 13.97 -0.25 -1.36
N VAL A 117 13.12 0.53 -0.70
CA VAL A 117 11.68 0.53 -0.95
C VAL A 117 11.37 0.97 -2.38
N LYS A 118 12.09 1.98 -2.89
CA LYS A 118 11.95 2.44 -4.27
C LYS A 118 12.37 1.38 -5.29
N ASP A 119 13.48 0.67 -5.05
CA ASP A 119 13.94 -0.44 -5.87
C ASP A 119 12.90 -1.58 -5.96
N VAL A 120 12.28 -1.94 -4.83
CA VAL A 120 11.20 -2.93 -4.77
C VAL A 120 10.01 -2.47 -5.59
N TRP A 121 9.55 -1.23 -5.37
CA TRP A 121 8.45 -0.63 -6.12
C TRP A 121 8.69 -0.65 -7.63
N ASP A 122 9.85 -0.18 -8.08
CA ASP A 122 10.16 -0.10 -9.52
C ASP A 122 10.21 -1.50 -10.16
N THR A 123 10.74 -2.50 -9.45
CA THR A 123 10.74 -3.90 -9.90
C THR A 123 9.31 -4.42 -10.07
N ARG A 124 8.44 -4.17 -9.08
CA ARG A 124 7.05 -4.65 -9.08
C ARG A 124 6.19 -3.96 -10.14
N ILE A 125 6.36 -2.65 -10.33
CA ILE A 125 5.67 -1.92 -11.40
C ILE A 125 6.14 -2.39 -12.78
N ALA A 126 7.42 -2.73 -12.95
CA ALA A 126 7.91 -3.32 -14.20
C ALA A 126 7.23 -4.67 -14.49
N LYS A 127 7.14 -5.57 -13.49
CA LYS A 127 6.41 -6.84 -13.62
C LYS A 127 4.94 -6.65 -13.99
N LEU A 128 4.26 -5.69 -13.34
CA LEU A 128 2.85 -5.39 -13.62
C LEU A 128 2.64 -4.98 -15.08
N ARG A 129 3.55 -4.16 -15.63
CA ARG A 129 3.49 -3.77 -17.06
C ARG A 129 3.68 -4.96 -18.00
N VAL A 130 4.63 -5.84 -17.71
CA VAL A 130 4.88 -7.05 -18.52
C VAL A 130 3.69 -7.99 -18.47
N SER A 131 3.13 -8.21 -17.27
CA SER A 131 1.93 -9.03 -17.08
C SER A 131 0.72 -8.47 -17.85
N ALA A 132 0.49 -7.15 -17.76
CA ALA A 132 -0.59 -6.49 -18.48
C ALA A 132 -0.42 -6.54 -20.01
N ASP A 133 0.81 -6.35 -20.52
CA ASP A 133 1.11 -6.46 -21.96
C ASP A 133 0.85 -7.89 -22.47
N SER A 134 1.29 -8.91 -21.74
CA SER A 134 1.04 -10.31 -22.08
C SER A 134 -0.47 -10.61 -22.15
N PHE A 135 -1.24 -10.15 -21.16
CA PHE A 135 -2.68 -10.36 -21.09
C PHE A 135 -3.40 -9.80 -22.34
N VAL A 136 -3.04 -8.59 -22.77
CA VAL A 136 -3.61 -7.94 -23.96
C VAL A 136 -3.18 -8.67 -25.24
N ARG A 137 -1.90 -9.00 -25.38
CA ARG A 137 -1.37 -9.69 -26.58
C ARG A 137 -2.01 -11.06 -26.80
N GLN A 138 -2.20 -11.81 -25.72
CA GLN A 138 -2.77 -13.15 -25.77
C GLN A 138 -4.30 -13.14 -25.77
N GLN A 139 -4.93 -11.97 -25.63
CA GLN A 139 -6.39 -11.80 -25.54
C GLN A 139 -7.01 -12.69 -24.45
N GLU A 140 -6.32 -12.79 -23.32
CA GLU A 140 -6.79 -13.52 -22.16
C GLU A 140 -8.08 -12.90 -21.61
N ALA A 141 -8.88 -13.71 -20.92
CA ALA A 141 -10.14 -13.28 -20.30
C ALA A 141 -10.07 -13.22 -18.76
N HIS A 142 -9.02 -13.78 -18.16
CA HIS A 142 -8.85 -13.88 -16.72
C HIS A 142 -7.36 -13.86 -16.36
N ALA A 143 -7.00 -13.05 -15.36
CA ALA A 143 -5.66 -13.01 -14.78
C ALA A 143 -5.75 -13.13 -13.26
N LYS A 144 -4.85 -13.93 -12.67
CA LYS A 144 -4.69 -14.00 -11.22
C LYS A 144 -3.52 -13.11 -10.82
N LEU A 145 -3.79 -12.09 -10.01
CA LEU A 145 -2.79 -11.16 -9.49
C LEU A 145 -2.68 -11.34 -7.99
N ASP A 146 -1.78 -12.21 -7.57
CA ASP A 146 -1.50 -12.43 -6.14
C ASP A 146 -0.56 -11.33 -5.61
N ASN A 147 -0.68 -11.01 -4.32
CA ASN A 147 0.25 -10.14 -3.58
C ASN A 147 0.45 -8.71 -4.11
N LEU A 148 -0.40 -8.20 -5.00
CA LEU A 148 -0.39 -6.78 -5.36
C LEU A 148 -0.92 -5.92 -4.21
N THR A 149 -0.32 -4.75 -4.02
CA THR A 149 -0.82 -3.77 -3.04
C THR A 149 -1.80 -2.79 -3.68
N LEU A 150 -2.58 -2.13 -2.84
CA LEU A 150 -3.61 -1.18 -3.30
C LEU A 150 -3.01 0.01 -4.07
N MET A 151 -1.81 0.46 -3.68
CA MET A 151 -1.10 1.55 -4.38
C MET A 151 -0.63 1.14 -5.79
N GLU A 152 -0.19 -0.10 -5.96
CA GLU A 152 0.20 -0.63 -7.27
C GLU A 152 -1.02 -0.69 -8.19
N ILE A 153 -2.14 -1.22 -7.68
CA ILE A 153 -3.41 -1.33 -8.41
C ILE A 153 -3.97 0.05 -8.76
N SER A 154 -4.01 1.00 -7.81
CA SER A 154 -4.59 2.32 -8.05
C SER A 154 -3.81 3.12 -9.09
N SER A 155 -2.49 2.90 -9.19
CA SER A 155 -1.63 3.63 -10.14
C SER A 155 -1.91 3.34 -11.61
N SER A 156 -2.29 2.10 -11.95
CA SER A 156 -2.42 1.63 -13.34
C SER A 156 -3.80 1.04 -13.66
N GLY A 157 -4.58 0.70 -12.64
CA GLY A 157 -5.89 0.05 -12.75
C GLY A 157 -6.92 0.82 -13.57
N PRO A 158 -7.12 2.14 -13.36
CA PRO A 158 -8.08 2.92 -14.14
C PRO A 158 -7.83 2.84 -15.65
N PHE A 159 -6.58 3.05 -16.06
CA PHE A 159 -6.18 2.93 -17.46
C PHE A 159 -6.37 1.52 -18.00
N LEU A 160 -5.84 0.50 -17.29
CA LEU A 160 -5.87 -0.88 -17.78
C LEU A 160 -7.31 -1.38 -17.96
N THR A 161 -8.17 -1.16 -16.97
CA THR A 161 -9.57 -1.60 -17.03
C THR A 161 -10.36 -0.90 -18.13
N GLU A 162 -10.15 0.40 -18.34
CA GLU A 162 -10.80 1.13 -19.42
C GLU A 162 -10.34 0.63 -20.80
N ALA A 163 -9.04 0.42 -21.00
CA ALA A 163 -8.50 -0.14 -22.22
C ALA A 163 -9.05 -1.55 -22.52
N LEU A 164 -9.14 -2.40 -21.49
CA LEU A 164 -9.71 -3.76 -21.61
C LEU A 164 -11.21 -3.75 -21.93
N ASN A 165 -11.98 -2.79 -21.41
CA ASN A 165 -13.39 -2.61 -21.77
C ASN A 165 -13.57 -2.30 -23.27
N HIS A 166 -12.69 -1.45 -23.83
CA HIS A 166 -12.69 -1.19 -25.27
C HIS A 166 -12.32 -2.44 -26.08
N MET A 167 -11.28 -3.17 -25.66
CA MET A 167 -10.88 -4.42 -26.28
C MET A 167 -12.02 -5.46 -26.26
N TYR A 168 -12.72 -5.59 -25.14
CA TYR A 168 -13.86 -6.50 -25.02
C TYR A 168 -14.99 -6.14 -25.98
N LYS A 169 -15.39 -4.86 -26.06
CA LYS A 169 -16.42 -4.38 -27.00
C LYS A 169 -16.06 -4.68 -28.45
N LEU A 170 -14.78 -4.50 -28.83
CA LEU A 170 -14.31 -4.82 -30.17
C LEU A 170 -14.30 -6.32 -30.45
N ARG A 171 -14.07 -7.15 -29.44
CA ARG A 171 -14.07 -8.62 -29.57
C ARG A 171 -15.48 -9.19 -29.73
N THR A 172 -16.48 -8.58 -29.12
CA THR A 172 -17.88 -9.06 -29.12
C THR A 172 -18.78 -8.35 -30.13
N ASN A 173 -18.26 -7.41 -30.92
CA ASN A 173 -19.05 -6.61 -31.87
C ASN A 173 -19.72 -7.40 -33.02
N LEU A 174 -19.27 -8.63 -33.28
CA LEU A 174 -19.84 -9.52 -34.30
C LEU A 174 -20.91 -10.46 -33.73
N GLN A 175 -21.07 -10.54 -32.41
CA GLN A 175 -22.18 -11.26 -31.80
C GLN A 175 -23.43 -10.37 -31.87
N PRO A 176 -24.54 -10.84 -32.49
CA PRO A 176 -25.79 -10.09 -32.43
C PRO A 176 -26.19 -9.91 -30.95
N PRO A 177 -26.79 -8.76 -30.58
CA PRO A 177 -27.32 -8.62 -29.23
C PRO A 177 -28.28 -9.79 -29.00
N GLU A 178 -28.06 -10.55 -27.92
CA GLU A 178 -29.04 -11.54 -27.49
C GLU A 178 -30.38 -10.82 -27.44
N SER A 179 -31.29 -11.25 -28.31
CA SER A 179 -32.65 -10.76 -28.33
C SER A 179 -33.20 -10.96 -26.92
N THR A 180 -33.36 -9.86 -26.19
CA THR A 180 -34.14 -9.82 -24.96
C THR A 180 -35.51 -10.39 -25.33
N GLN A 181 -35.73 -11.67 -25.04
CA GLN A 181 -37.08 -12.21 -25.06
C GLN A 181 -37.78 -11.49 -23.92
N SER A 182 -38.54 -10.44 -24.27
CA SER A 182 -39.61 -9.92 -23.45
C SER A 182 -40.49 -11.10 -23.08
N GLN A 183 -40.31 -11.64 -21.88
CA GLN A 183 -41.33 -12.51 -21.28
C GLN A 183 -42.47 -11.59 -20.87
N ASP A 184 -43.40 -11.37 -21.80
CA ASP A 184 -44.76 -11.00 -21.46
C ASP A 184 -45.37 -12.19 -20.70
N PHE A 185 -45.62 -12.00 -19.40
CA PHE A 185 -46.67 -12.65 -18.62
C PHE A 185 -47.12 -11.73 -17.48
#